data_AF-A0A3C0ATF8-F1
#
_entry.id   AF-A0A3C0ATF8-F1
#
_cell.length_a   1.000
_cell.length_b   1.000
_cell.length_c   1.000
_cell.angle_alpha   90.00
_cell.angle_beta   90.00
_cell.angle_gamma   90.00
#
_symmetry.space_group_name_H-M   'P 1'
#
loop_
_entity.id
_entity.type
_entity.pdbx_description
1 polymer ?
#
loop_
_entity_poly.entity_id
_entity_poly.type
_entity_poly.pdbx_seq_one_letter_code
_entity_poly.pdbx_strand_id
1 'polypeptide(L)' 'MSKPMTAFTTDFQHSGMIARDLDETIEFYTEKLGFEVAGIFHNGGNRCAFLRYGHLTIETWEGDP' A
#
# COMPACT_ATOMS: atom_id res chain seq x y z
N MET A 1 24.55 24.10 0.36
CA MET A 1 24.76 22.68 0.03
C MET A 1 23.42 21.97 0.10
N SER A 2 23.10 21.09 -0.85
CA SER A 2 21.90 20.25 -0.79
C SER A 2 22.06 19.19 0.31
N LYS A 3 20.95 18.81 0.94
CA LYS A 3 20.92 17.71 1.93
C LYS A 3 20.80 16.36 1.20
N PRO A 4 21.38 15.28 1.76
CA PRO A 4 21.20 13.92 1.20
C PRO A 4 19.76 13.43 1.39
N MET A 5 19.31 12.51 0.52
CA MET A 5 17.94 11.95 0.56
C MET A 5 17.59 11.24 1.86
N THR A 6 18.59 10.68 2.54
CA THR A 6 18.44 10.06 3.87
C THR A 6 17.95 11.04 4.95
N ALA A 7 18.04 12.35 4.72
CA ALA A 7 17.44 13.35 5.60
C ALA A 7 15.91 13.48 5.44
N PHE A 8 15.33 12.85 4.41
CA PHE A 8 13.92 12.96 4.05
C PHE A 8 13.21 11.60 3.93
N THR A 9 13.97 10.50 3.83
CA THR A 9 13.46 9.14 3.80
C THR A 9 13.87 8.41 5.08
N THR A 10 12.91 8.03 5.91
CA THR A 10 13.11 7.25 7.13
C THR A 10 12.46 5.87 6.98
N ASP A 11 13.06 4.86 7.61
CA ASP A 11 12.54 3.50 7.71
C ASP A 11 12.06 2.87 6.37
N PHE A 12 11.29 1.79 6.47
CA PHE A 12 10.71 1.09 5.34
C PHE A 12 9.43 1.79 4.87
N GLN A 13 9.46 2.33 3.64
CA GLN A 13 8.40 3.20 3.12
C GLN A 13 7.11 2.43 2.77
N HIS A 14 7.23 1.36 1.98
CA HIS A 14 6.10 0.50 1.63
C HIS A 14 6.55 -0.88 1.12
N SER A 15 5.66 -1.87 1.22
CA SER A 15 5.77 -3.17 0.56
C SER A 15 4.70 -3.31 -0.51
N GLY A 16 5.11 -3.65 -1.73
CA GLY A 16 4.20 -3.91 -2.85
C GLY A 16 3.91 -5.41 -3.00
N MET A 17 2.63 -5.78 -3.16
CA MET A 17 2.19 -7.17 -3.34
C MET A 17 1.00 -7.26 -4.30
N ILE A 18 0.92 -8.34 -5.07
CA ILE A 18 -0.21 -8.59 -5.97
C ILE A 18 -1.36 -9.20 -5.18
N ALA A 19 -2.58 -8.72 -5.40
CA ALA A 19 -3.81 -9.28 -4.86
C ALA A 19 -4.58 -10.03 -5.95
N ARG A 20 -4.95 -11.28 -5.65
CA ARG A 20 -5.88 -12.05 -6.47
C ARG A 20 -7.29 -11.47 -6.41
N ASP A 21 -7.72 -11.06 -5.22
CA ASP A 21 -8.97 -10.34 -4.96
C ASP A 21 -8.61 -9.13 -4.08
N LEU A 22 -8.79 -7.93 -4.64
CA LEU A 22 -8.41 -6.70 -3.96
C LEU A 22 -9.37 -6.35 -2.83
N ASP A 23 -10.67 -6.65 -2.97
CA ASP A 23 -11.66 -6.33 -1.95
C ASP A 23 -11.48 -7.22 -0.71
N GLU A 24 -11.23 -8.53 -0.92
CA GLU A 24 -10.87 -9.46 0.16
C GLU A 24 -9.58 -9.02 0.87
N THR A 25 -8.58 -8.60 0.10
CA THR A 25 -7.30 -8.12 0.65
C THR A 25 -7.50 -6.87 1.50
N ILE A 26 -8.26 -5.88 1.00
CA ILE A 26 -8.57 -4.66 1.76
C ILE A 26 -9.28 -5.03 3.08
N GLU A 27 -10.32 -5.87 3.03
CA GLU A 27 -11.06 -6.28 4.23
C GLU A 27 -10.13 -6.95 5.26
N PHE A 28 -9.25 -7.85 4.83
CA PHE A 28 -8.29 -8.49 5.74
C PHE A 28 -7.40 -7.46 6.45
N TYR A 29 -6.79 -6.53 5.69
CA TYR A 29 -5.90 -5.54 6.27
C TYR A 29 -6.65 -4.54 7.16
N THR A 30 -7.84 -4.08 6.80
CA THR A 30 -8.58 -3.08 7.60
C THR A 30 -9.25 -3.72 8.80
N GLU A 31 -10.03 -4.78 8.60
CA GLU A 31 -10.90 -5.33 9.63
C GLU A 31 -10.19 -6.33 10.56
N LYS A 32 -9.13 -7.00 10.10
CA LYS A 32 -8.39 -7.98 10.93
C LYS A 32 -7.10 -7.41 11.50
N LEU A 33 -6.37 -6.61 10.71
CA LEU A 33 -5.07 -6.08 11.10
C LEU A 33 -5.12 -4.62 11.56
N GLY A 34 -6.21 -3.90 11.30
CA GLY A 34 -6.39 -2.51 11.74
C GLY A 34 -5.65 -1.48 10.89
N PHE A 35 -5.41 -1.77 9.62
CA PHE A 35 -4.92 -0.78 8.65
C PHE A 35 -6.04 0.18 8.25
N GLU A 36 -5.67 1.35 7.75
CA GLU A 36 -6.57 2.32 7.16
C GLU A 36 -6.40 2.37 5.63
N VAL A 37 -7.48 2.56 4.88
CA VAL A 37 -7.39 2.81 3.43
C VAL A 37 -6.88 4.23 3.22
N ALA A 38 -5.64 4.36 2.77
CA ALA A 38 -5.01 5.65 2.44
C ALA A 38 -5.39 6.14 1.04
N GLY A 39 -5.74 5.23 0.12
CA GLY A 39 -6.23 5.57 -1.21
C GLY A 39 -6.45 4.37 -2.10
N ILE A 40 -7.37 4.49 -3.06
CA ILE A 40 -7.61 3.49 -4.11
C ILE A 40 -7.53 4.22 -5.45
N PHE A 41 -6.69 3.71 -6.35
CA PHE A 41 -6.40 4.30 -7.64
C PHE A 41 -6.62 3.28 -8.75
N HIS A 42 -7.01 3.75 -9.92
CA HIS A 42 -7.19 2.91 -11.10
C HIS A 42 -5.91 2.93 -11.95
N ASN A 43 -5.55 1.77 -12.49
CA ASN A 43 -4.51 1.58 -13.49
C ASN A 43 -5.05 0.75 -14.65
N GLY A 44 -5.56 1.43 -15.67
CA GLY A 44 -6.30 0.77 -16.75
C GLY A 44 -7.57 0.11 -16.22
N GLY A 45 -7.72 -1.20 -16.46
CA GLY A 45 -8.83 -2.01 -15.94
C GLY A 45 -8.65 -2.48 -14.49
N ASN A 46 -7.48 -2.29 -13.90
CA ASN A 46 -7.14 -2.81 -12.57
C ASN A 46 -7.19 -1.69 -11.51
N ARG A 47 -7.31 -2.09 -10.26
CA ARG A 47 -7.25 -1.23 -9.08
C ARG A 47 -5.97 -1.47 -8.28
N CYS A 48 -5.47 -0.41 -7.64
CA CYS A 48 -4.39 -0.44 -6.66
C CYS A 48 -4.85 0.28 -5.39
N ALA A 49 -4.68 -0.35 -4.23
CA ALA A 49 -4.99 0.19 -2.93
C ALA A 49 -3.72 0.42 -2.11
N PHE A 50 -3.68 1.55 -1.42
CA PHE A 50 -2.67 1.88 -0.42
C PHE A 50 -3.30 1.76 0.96
N LEU A 51 -2.73 0.90 1.80
CA LEU A 51 -3.19 0.60 3.14
C LEU A 51 -2.13 1.04 4.15
N ARG A 52 -2.51 1.82 5.16
CA ARG A 52 -1.58 2.45 6.11
C ARG A 52 -1.76 1.88 7.51
N TYR A 53 -0.65 1.52 8.15
CA TYR A 53 -0.58 1.21 9.58
C TYR A 53 0.60 1.95 10.20
N GLY A 54 0.33 3.06 10.90
CA GLY A 54 1.36 3.93 11.46
C GLY A 54 2.27 4.50 10.36
N HIS A 55 3.52 4.06 10.28
CA HIS A 55 4.49 4.46 9.24
C HIS A 55 4.63 3.44 8.11
N LEU A 56 4.05 2.24 8.23
CA LEU A 56 4.09 1.19 7.22
C LEU A 56 2.96 1.36 6.22
N THR A 57 3.29 1.34 4.93
CA THR A 57 2.29 1.29 3.85
C THR A 57 2.36 -0.06 3.13
N ILE A 58 1.22 -0.67 2.86
CA ILE A 58 1.08 -1.75 1.90
C ILE A 58 0.50 -1.16 0.62
N GLU A 59 1.16 -1.39 -0.50
CA GLU A 59 0.63 -1.16 -1.83
C GLU A 59 0.18 -2.52 -2.38
N THR A 60 -1.10 -2.65 -2.73
CA THR A 60 -1.64 -3.91 -3.25
C THR A 60 -2.52 -3.67 -4.45
N TRP A 61 -2.38 -4.48 -5.51
CA TRP A 61 -3.08 -4.24 -6.77
C TRP A 61 -3.62 -5.53 -7.39
N GLU A 62 -4.67 -5.38 -8.20
CA GLU A 62 -5.22 -6.46 -9.02
C GLU A 62 -4.22 -6.83 -10.11
N GLY A 63 -3.90 -8.13 -10.20
CA GLY A 63 -3.01 -8.67 -11.22
C GLY A 63 -2.82 -10.17 -11.08
N ASP A 64 -2.22 -10.79 -12.09
CA ASP A 64 -1.78 -12.19 -12.00
C ASP A 64 -0.48 -12.28 -11.16
N PRO A 65 -0.36 -13.26 -10.25
CA PRO A 65 0.80 -13.43 -9.37
C PRO A 65 2.09 -13.82 -10.09
#